data_AF-A0A849G388-F1
#
_entry.id   AF-A0A849G388-F1
#
_cell.length_a   1.000
_cell.length_b   1.000
_cell.length_c   1.000
_cell.angle_alpha   90.00
_cell.angle_beta   90.00
_cell.angle_gamma   90.00
#
_symmetry.space_group_name_H-M   'P 1'
#
loop_
_entity.id
_entity.type
_entity.pdbx_description
1 polymer ?
#
loop_
_entity_poly.entity_id
_entity_poly.type
_entity_poly.pdbx_seq_one_letter_code
_entity_poly.pdbx_strand_id
1 'polypeptide(L)'
;LCRGPHIPHTGLIKAVKLTNIAGAYWRGDEKNKQITRVYGASFPKKSELNEYLERLEQAKKRDHRKLGKELGLFTFSEKVGQGLPLWLPKGTALRERLTDFLKKAQDNMGYQQVITPHIGNKKLYITSGHYEKYGEDSFQPIKTPVDDEEFFLKPMNCPHHCEIFKATPHSYRDLPVRLAEFGTVYRYEQSGELHGLTRVRGFTQDDAHIFCTREQVKEEFKLVIDLVMLVLEALDFQEYTAQISLRDKEDRSKYIGSDENWEMAERAIIEAAQEKGLETTVEHGEAAFYGPKLDFMIKDAIGRKWQLGTIQVDYNLPERFELEYKGSDNEMHRPVMIHRAPFGSMERFVAVLTEHCAGEYPLWLNPEQVTILTISEKFNEHARALSHELNNYDIRASVDERNEKVGKKIREDELRKVPYMLIIGEKEAENGTVSVRKHKEGDKGTLSAEDFRSLVHKEVKSKLDSFLN
;
A
#
# COMPACT_ATOMS: atom_id res chain seq x y z
N LEU A 1 32.04 18.83 18.76
CA LEU A 1 32.57 19.67 17.67
C LEU A 1 31.60 19.57 16.49
N CYS A 2 31.16 20.69 15.92
CA CYS A 2 30.26 20.75 14.76
C CYS A 2 31.00 21.35 13.56
N ARG A 3 30.74 20.86 12.35
CA ARG A 3 31.33 21.40 11.11
C ARG A 3 30.66 22.70 10.63
N GLY A 4 29.42 22.96 11.04
CA GLY A 4 28.68 24.18 10.70
C GLY A 4 28.03 24.18 9.30
N PRO A 5 27.50 25.34 8.84
CA PRO A 5 27.65 26.67 9.44
C PRO A 5 26.75 26.89 10.68
N HIS A 6 27.05 27.96 11.42
CA HIS A 6 26.23 28.44 12.53
C HIS A 6 25.71 29.84 12.21
N ILE A 7 24.57 30.21 12.81
CA ILE A 7 24.09 31.59 12.75
C ILE A 7 25.11 32.55 13.40
N PRO A 8 25.19 33.81 12.93
CA PRO A 8 26.17 34.78 13.44
C PRO A 8 26.05 35.04 14.95
N HIS A 9 24.82 35.04 15.48
CA HIS A 9 24.56 35.18 16.92
C HIS A 9 23.21 34.56 17.30
N THR A 10 23.07 34.17 18.57
CA THR A 10 21.87 33.49 19.11
C THR A 10 20.60 34.35 19.11
N GLY A 11 20.74 35.69 19.07
CA GLY A 11 19.59 36.60 19.02
C GLY A 11 18.66 36.45 17.79
N LEU A 12 19.10 35.74 16.74
CA LEU A 12 18.26 35.39 15.57
C LEU A 12 17.33 34.19 15.84
N ILE A 13 17.62 33.38 16.86
CA ILE A 13 16.75 32.29 17.30
C ILE A 13 15.58 32.92 18.06
N LYS A 14 14.41 32.97 17.44
CA LYS A 14 13.22 33.62 18.02
C LYS A 14 12.23 32.60 18.57
N ALA A 15 11.69 31.75 17.70
CA ALA A 15 10.68 30.77 18.07
C ALA A 15 11.33 29.39 18.19
N VAL A 16 11.22 28.76 19.36
CA VAL A 16 11.77 27.43 19.64
C VAL A 16 10.73 26.62 20.40
N LYS A 17 10.57 25.35 20.04
CA LYS A 17 9.73 24.41 20.79
C LYS A 17 10.41 23.05 20.84
N LEU A 18 10.55 22.50 22.05
CA LEU A 18 10.87 21.09 22.24
C LEU A 18 9.61 20.25 21.98
N THR A 19 9.76 19.18 21.21
CA THR A 19 8.64 18.33 20.77
C THR A 19 8.59 17.07 21.60
N ASN A 20 9.51 16.13 21.38
CA ASN A 20 9.51 14.80 22.00
C ASN A 20 10.90 14.40 22.51
N ILE A 21 10.94 13.43 23.41
CA ILE A 21 12.15 12.75 23.88
C ILE A 21 12.11 11.31 23.34
N ALA A 22 13.25 10.79 22.88
CA ALA A 22 13.40 9.41 22.43
C ALA A 22 14.73 8.82 22.93
N GLY A 23 14.82 7.50 23.01
CA GLY A 23 16.09 6.79 23.09
C GLY A 23 16.70 6.60 21.70
N ALA A 24 18.02 6.63 21.60
CA ALA A 24 18.75 6.23 20.40
C ALA A 24 20.02 5.47 20.79
N TYR A 25 20.64 4.80 19.82
CA TYR A 25 21.93 4.14 19.98
C TYR A 25 22.97 4.78 19.05
N TRP A 26 24.23 4.79 19.47
CA TRP A 26 25.31 5.32 18.63
C TRP A 26 25.42 4.50 17.35
N ARG A 27 25.36 5.18 16.19
CA ARG A 27 25.32 4.56 14.84
C ARG A 27 24.21 3.52 14.63
N GLY A 28 23.16 3.53 15.46
CA GLY A 28 22.08 2.53 15.39
C GLY A 28 22.44 1.16 15.96
N ASP A 29 23.64 0.98 16.52
CA ASP A 29 24.07 -0.31 17.06
C ASP A 29 23.63 -0.47 18.53
N GLU A 30 22.68 -1.37 18.75
CA GLU A 30 22.06 -1.69 20.05
C GLU A 30 23.06 -2.20 21.11
N LYS A 31 24.28 -2.63 20.72
CA LYS A 31 25.34 -2.99 21.67
C LYS A 31 25.95 -1.79 22.38
N ASN A 32 25.74 -0.58 21.84
CA ASN A 32 26.24 0.65 22.43
C ASN A 32 25.32 1.16 23.55
N LYS A 33 25.85 2.05 24.38
CA LYS A 33 25.06 2.69 25.44
C LYS A 33 23.90 3.50 24.84
N GLN A 34 22.70 3.32 25.38
CA GLN A 34 21.52 4.12 25.01
C GLN A 34 21.76 5.61 25.34
N ILE A 35 21.47 6.48 24.38
CA ILE A 35 21.54 7.94 24.50
C ILE A 35 20.14 8.55 24.44
N THR A 36 19.94 9.64 25.18
CA THR A 36 18.68 10.41 25.16
C THR A 36 18.72 11.44 24.03
N ARG A 37 17.81 11.31 23.07
CA ARG A 37 17.62 12.26 21.98
C ARG A 37 16.44 13.17 22.30
N VAL A 38 16.68 14.48 22.35
CA VAL A 38 15.66 15.51 22.54
C VAL A 38 15.38 16.17 21.18
N TYR A 39 14.16 16.06 20.70
CA TYR A 39 13.73 16.71 19.46
C TYR A 39 13.17 18.10 19.74
N GLY A 40 13.41 19.01 18.80
CA GLY A 40 12.84 20.36 18.83
C GLY A 40 12.93 21.01 17.45
N ALA A 41 12.12 22.03 17.25
CA ALA A 41 12.11 22.83 16.04
C ALA A 41 12.29 24.32 16.38
N SER A 42 12.94 25.06 15.49
CA SER A 42 13.05 26.51 15.57
C SER A 42 12.69 27.15 14.24
N PHE A 43 11.98 28.28 14.31
CA PHE A 43 11.55 29.06 13.16
C PHE A 43 11.93 30.55 13.34
N PRO A 44 12.19 31.28 12.25
CA PRO A 44 12.44 32.72 12.30
C PRO A 44 11.27 33.52 12.90
N LYS A 45 10.03 33.07 12.65
CA LYS A 45 8.80 33.72 13.12
C LYS A 45 7.94 32.79 13.97
N LYS A 46 7.23 33.36 14.94
CA LYS A 46 6.28 32.61 15.80
C LYS A 46 5.08 32.06 15.00
N SER A 47 4.65 32.75 13.94
CA SER A 47 3.57 32.30 13.06
C SER A 47 3.92 30.98 12.36
N GLU A 48 5.14 30.86 11.83
CA GLU A 48 5.61 29.63 11.16
C GLU A 48 5.74 28.46 12.14
N LEU A 49 6.20 28.73 13.38
CA LEU A 49 6.21 27.71 14.43
C LEU A 49 4.78 27.25 14.78
N ASN A 50 3.83 28.18 14.89
CA ASN A 50 2.44 27.81 15.17
C ASN A 50 1.84 26.97 14.04
N GLU A 51 2.06 27.35 12.78
CA GLU A 51 1.62 26.59 11.61
C GLU A 51 2.26 25.19 11.57
N TYR A 52 3.53 25.07 11.93
CA TYR A 52 4.20 23.79 12.08
C TYR A 52 3.57 22.92 13.20
N LEU A 53 3.28 23.52 14.36
CA LEU A 53 2.65 22.82 15.47
C LEU A 53 1.22 22.38 15.16
N GLU A 54 0.45 23.21 14.45
CA GLU A 54 -0.89 22.87 13.96
C GLU A 54 -0.83 21.68 13.00
N ARG A 55 0.11 21.67 12.05
CA ARG A 55 0.35 20.53 11.15
C ARG A 55 0.69 19.26 11.92
N LEU A 56 1.55 19.33 12.94
CA LEU A 56 1.87 18.18 13.78
C LEU A 56 0.66 17.65 14.56
N GLU A 57 -0.21 18.54 15.07
CA GLU A 57 -1.43 18.11 15.77
C GLU A 57 -2.45 17.47 14.81
N GLN A 58 -2.57 17.98 13.58
CA GLN A 58 -3.35 17.31 12.53
C GLN A 58 -2.74 15.94 12.17
N ALA A 59 -1.42 15.84 12.11
CA ALA A 59 -0.71 14.57 11.89
C ALA A 59 -1.06 13.52 12.94
N LYS A 60 -1.00 13.89 14.23
CA LYS A 60 -1.33 13.00 15.34
C LYS A 60 -2.79 12.52 15.31
N LYS A 61 -3.72 13.36 14.85
CA LYS A 61 -5.13 12.98 14.70
C LYS A 61 -5.34 11.98 13.56
N ARG A 62 -4.49 12.02 12.54
CA ARG A 62 -4.53 11.17 11.35
C ARG A 62 -3.65 9.94 11.44
N ASP A 63 -2.86 9.78 12.50
CA ASP A 63 -1.96 8.65 12.69
C ASP A 63 -2.72 7.32 12.58
N HIS A 64 -2.33 6.48 11.61
CA HIS A 64 -2.99 5.21 11.34
C HIS A 64 -2.94 4.25 12.53
N ARG A 65 -2.01 4.39 13.48
CA ARG A 65 -1.95 3.56 14.70
C ARG A 65 -3.05 3.95 15.68
N LYS A 66 -3.36 5.24 15.77
CA LYS A 66 -4.46 5.75 16.56
C LYS A 66 -5.79 5.38 15.90
N LEU A 67 -5.96 5.76 14.64
CA LEU A 67 -7.18 5.49 13.87
C LEU A 67 -7.42 3.99 13.70
N GLY A 68 -6.38 3.20 13.43
CA GLY A 68 -6.48 1.75 13.30
C GLY A 68 -6.98 1.07 14.57
N LYS A 69 -6.62 1.58 15.74
CA LYS A 69 -7.17 1.12 17.02
C LYS A 69 -8.62 1.56 17.21
N GLU A 70 -8.92 2.84 16.95
CA GLU A 70 -10.27 3.40 17.11
C GLU A 70 -11.29 2.75 16.17
N LEU A 71 -10.88 2.41 14.95
CA LEU A 71 -11.70 1.78 13.91
C LEU A 71 -11.67 0.25 13.96
N GLY A 72 -10.80 -0.35 14.78
CA GLY A 72 -10.65 -1.81 14.88
C GLY A 72 -10.14 -2.45 13.60
N LEU A 73 -9.10 -1.87 12.98
CA LEU A 73 -8.51 -2.35 11.72
C LEU A 73 -7.41 -3.38 11.95
N PHE A 74 -6.52 -3.13 12.90
CA PHE A 74 -5.40 -4.03 13.20
C PHE A 74 -4.98 -3.90 14.67
N THR A 75 -4.20 -4.87 15.13
CA THR A 75 -3.55 -4.84 16.44
C THR A 75 -2.15 -5.47 16.36
N PHE A 76 -1.36 -5.29 17.41
CA PHE A 76 -0.07 -5.94 17.57
C PHE A 76 -0.08 -6.75 18.87
N SER A 77 0.63 -7.88 18.87
CA SER A 77 0.80 -8.73 20.04
C SER A 77 2.28 -9.01 20.26
N GLU A 78 2.78 -8.70 21.46
CA GLU A 78 4.16 -9.01 21.84
C GLU A 78 4.47 -10.51 21.72
N LYS A 79 3.47 -11.36 22.00
CA LYS A 79 3.60 -12.82 21.86
C LYS A 79 3.70 -13.29 20.41
N VAL A 80 3.15 -12.52 19.46
CA VAL A 80 3.24 -12.82 18.03
C VAL A 80 4.57 -12.33 17.48
N GLY A 81 5.02 -11.15 17.90
CA GLY A 81 6.32 -10.58 17.54
C GLY A 81 6.20 -9.16 16.98
N GLN A 82 7.29 -8.40 17.12
CA GLN A 82 7.34 -7.02 16.64
C GLN A 82 7.35 -6.95 15.11
N GLY A 83 6.59 -6.00 14.56
CA GLY A 83 6.51 -5.81 13.10
C GLY A 83 5.66 -6.86 12.40
N LEU A 84 4.83 -7.62 13.13
CA LEU A 84 3.91 -8.61 12.61
C LEU A 84 2.47 -8.20 12.97
N PRO A 85 1.80 -7.39 12.12
CA PRO A 85 0.45 -6.91 12.41
C PRO A 85 -0.57 -8.04 12.35
N LEU A 86 -1.54 -7.99 13.28
CA LEU A 86 -2.74 -8.82 13.25
C LEU A 86 -3.89 -8.01 12.68
N TRP A 87 -4.35 -8.38 11.48
CA TRP A 87 -5.50 -7.77 10.84
C TRP A 87 -6.79 -8.20 11.56
N LEU A 88 -7.57 -7.22 12.02
CA LEU A 88 -8.88 -7.42 12.64
C LEU A 88 -9.96 -7.49 11.54
N PRO A 89 -11.18 -8.00 11.81
CA PRO A 89 -12.18 -8.25 10.77
C PRO A 89 -12.43 -7.08 9.82
N LYS A 90 -12.51 -5.84 10.33
CA LYS A 90 -12.70 -4.63 9.50
C LYS A 90 -11.48 -4.30 8.64
N GLY A 91 -10.28 -4.46 9.18
CA GLY A 91 -9.04 -4.27 8.41
C GLY A 91 -8.83 -5.36 7.37
N THR A 92 -9.21 -6.61 7.68
CA THR A 92 -9.19 -7.71 6.70
C THR A 92 -10.15 -7.42 5.55
N ALA A 93 -11.40 -7.04 5.84
CA ALA A 93 -12.36 -6.69 4.80
C ALA A 93 -11.89 -5.50 3.93
N LEU A 94 -11.25 -4.50 4.54
CA LEU A 94 -10.61 -3.39 3.83
C LEU A 94 -9.53 -3.87 2.85
N ARG A 95 -8.66 -4.78 3.34
CA ARG A 95 -7.55 -5.34 2.57
C ARG A 95 -8.03 -6.24 1.43
N GLU A 96 -9.02 -7.10 1.68
CA GLU A 96 -9.62 -7.97 0.66
C GLU A 96 -10.25 -7.15 -0.46
N ARG A 97 -10.96 -6.08 -0.13
CA ARG A 97 -11.49 -5.17 -1.14
C ARG A 97 -10.47 -4.55 -2.06
N LEU A 98 -9.39 -4.03 -1.50
CA LEU A 98 -8.29 -3.48 -2.30
C LEU A 98 -7.69 -4.56 -3.19
N THR A 99 -7.55 -5.77 -2.65
CA THR A 99 -7.06 -6.95 -3.38
C THR A 99 -7.98 -7.26 -4.56
N ASP A 100 -9.29 -7.39 -4.33
CA ASP A 100 -10.27 -7.73 -5.35
C ASP A 100 -10.41 -6.65 -6.41
N PHE A 101 -10.37 -5.38 -6.00
CA PHE A 101 -10.37 -4.24 -6.91
C PHE A 101 -9.20 -4.35 -7.91
N LEU A 102 -7.99 -4.54 -7.39
CA LEU A 102 -6.81 -4.60 -8.23
C LEU A 102 -6.74 -5.90 -9.05
N LYS A 103 -7.15 -7.05 -8.49
CA LYS A 103 -7.26 -8.31 -9.24
C LYS A 103 -8.20 -8.17 -10.43
N LYS A 104 -9.36 -7.55 -10.26
CA LYS A 104 -10.30 -7.31 -11.36
C LYS A 104 -9.69 -6.46 -12.47
N ALA A 105 -8.95 -5.41 -12.13
CA ALA A 105 -8.23 -4.60 -13.11
C ALA A 105 -7.12 -5.41 -13.82
N GLN A 106 -6.37 -6.21 -13.05
CA GLN A 106 -5.32 -7.09 -13.56
C GLN A 106 -5.87 -8.17 -14.52
N ASP A 107 -7.00 -8.79 -14.20
CA ASP A 107 -7.63 -9.81 -15.04
C ASP A 107 -8.03 -9.23 -16.41
N ASN A 108 -8.59 -8.01 -16.42
CA ASN A 108 -8.92 -7.28 -17.66
C ASN A 108 -7.68 -6.94 -18.50
N MET A 109 -6.51 -6.81 -17.87
CA MET A 109 -5.22 -6.54 -18.52
C MET A 109 -4.43 -7.83 -18.83
N GLY A 110 -5.04 -9.01 -18.66
CA GLY A 110 -4.42 -10.30 -19.01
C GLY A 110 -3.33 -10.76 -18.05
N TYR A 111 -3.36 -10.32 -16.79
CA TYR A 111 -2.51 -10.89 -15.74
C TYR A 111 -3.02 -12.28 -15.33
N GLN A 112 -2.09 -13.17 -15.02
CA GLN A 112 -2.34 -14.51 -14.53
C GLN A 112 -2.00 -14.56 -13.05
N GLN A 113 -3.01 -14.80 -12.21
CA GLN A 113 -2.83 -14.90 -10.76
C GLN A 113 -2.10 -16.21 -10.41
N VAL A 114 -1.02 -16.11 -9.65
CA VAL A 114 -0.25 -17.25 -9.14
C VAL A 114 -0.13 -17.18 -7.62
N ILE A 115 0.27 -18.29 -6.99
CA ILE A 115 0.56 -18.37 -5.56
C ILE A 115 1.88 -19.10 -5.41
N THR A 116 2.82 -18.51 -4.66
CA THR A 116 4.14 -19.10 -4.42
C THR A 116 4.40 -19.35 -2.94
N PRO A 117 5.22 -20.36 -2.58
CA PRO A 117 5.57 -20.64 -1.19
C PRO A 117 6.15 -19.44 -0.43
N HIS A 118 6.03 -19.44 0.91
CA HIS A 118 6.62 -18.43 1.79
C HIS A 118 8.12 -18.65 2.05
N ILE A 119 8.59 -19.86 1.82
CA ILE A 119 9.99 -20.27 1.97
C ILE A 119 10.49 -20.84 0.64
N GLY A 120 11.77 -20.63 0.35
CA GLY A 120 12.45 -21.24 -0.78
C GLY A 120 13.78 -21.84 -0.33
N ASN A 121 14.33 -22.79 -1.07
CA ASN A 121 15.70 -23.26 -0.82
C ASN A 121 16.66 -22.07 -0.95
N LYS A 122 17.66 -21.97 -0.05
CA LYS A 122 18.67 -20.90 -0.08
C LYS A 122 19.31 -20.71 -1.45
N LYS A 123 19.52 -21.81 -2.20
CA LYS A 123 20.08 -21.80 -3.56
C LYS A 123 19.29 -20.91 -4.52
N LEU A 124 17.96 -20.84 -4.40
CA LEU A 124 17.12 -19.94 -5.21
C LEU A 124 17.52 -18.47 -5.04
N TYR A 125 17.80 -18.08 -3.80
CA TYR A 125 18.17 -16.69 -3.46
C TYR A 125 19.62 -16.36 -3.79
N ILE A 126 20.50 -17.36 -3.79
CA ILE A 126 21.87 -17.24 -4.33
C ILE A 126 21.81 -17.07 -5.85
N THR A 127 21.06 -17.92 -6.55
CA THR A 127 20.87 -17.83 -8.01
C THR A 127 20.35 -16.46 -8.39
N SER A 128 19.33 -15.95 -7.68
CA SER A 128 18.75 -14.62 -7.94
C SER A 128 19.62 -13.42 -7.53
N GLY A 129 20.60 -13.60 -6.64
CA GLY A 129 21.41 -12.50 -6.09
C GLY A 129 20.84 -11.84 -4.85
N HIS A 130 19.66 -12.28 -4.40
CA HIS A 130 19.00 -11.71 -3.25
C HIS A 130 19.71 -12.10 -1.95
N TYR A 131 20.37 -13.26 -1.89
CA TYR A 131 21.08 -13.68 -0.69
C TYR A 131 22.29 -12.78 -0.39
N GLU A 132 23.04 -12.37 -1.41
CA GLU A 132 24.21 -11.49 -1.25
C GLU A 132 23.80 -10.06 -0.89
N LYS A 133 22.67 -9.59 -1.41
CA LYS A 133 22.20 -8.21 -1.19
C LYS A 133 21.36 -8.04 0.07
N TYR A 134 20.50 -9.01 0.38
CA TYR A 134 19.58 -8.94 1.51
C TYR A 134 19.97 -9.88 2.66
N GLY A 135 20.98 -10.73 2.54
CA GLY A 135 21.28 -11.79 3.52
C GLY A 135 21.55 -11.29 4.94
N GLU A 136 22.14 -10.09 5.08
CA GLU A 136 22.31 -9.43 6.38
C GLU A 136 21.01 -8.77 6.88
N ASP A 137 20.23 -8.18 5.97
CA ASP A 137 18.98 -7.45 6.24
C ASP A 137 17.71 -8.35 6.18
N SER A 138 17.88 -9.67 6.12
CA SER A 138 16.81 -10.66 6.03
C SER A 138 16.85 -11.63 7.19
N PHE A 139 15.76 -12.37 7.35
CA PHE A 139 15.72 -13.45 8.34
C PHE A 139 16.77 -14.48 8.02
N GLN A 140 17.51 -14.93 9.03
CA GLN A 140 18.57 -15.91 8.84
C GLN A 140 18.02 -17.23 8.29
N PRO A 141 18.81 -17.98 7.49
CA PRO A 141 18.38 -19.25 6.94
C PRO A 141 17.87 -20.22 8.00
N ILE A 142 16.78 -20.91 7.66
CA ILE A 142 16.16 -21.98 8.44
C ILE A 142 16.93 -23.26 8.11
N LYS A 143 17.62 -23.83 9.10
CA LYS A 143 18.31 -25.12 8.96
C LYS A 143 17.35 -26.27 9.21
N THR A 144 17.46 -27.33 8.42
CA THR A 144 16.73 -28.58 8.67
C THR A 144 17.65 -29.62 9.36
N PRO A 145 17.11 -30.78 9.77
CA PRO A 145 17.94 -31.89 10.26
C PRO A 145 18.82 -32.54 9.18
N VAL A 146 18.67 -32.18 7.91
CA VAL A 146 19.46 -32.70 6.79
C VAL A 146 20.64 -31.77 6.52
N ASP A 147 21.84 -32.33 6.45
CA ASP A 147 23.04 -31.56 6.11
C ASP A 147 22.90 -30.92 4.72
N ASP A 148 23.35 -29.66 4.60
CA ASP A 148 23.29 -28.82 3.39
C ASP A 148 21.88 -28.47 2.86
N GLU A 149 20.83 -28.70 3.66
CA GLU A 149 19.47 -28.22 3.36
C GLU A 149 19.11 -26.99 4.20
N GLU A 150 19.13 -25.83 3.55
CA GLU A 150 18.75 -24.55 4.16
C GLU A 150 17.60 -23.90 3.38
N PHE A 151 16.60 -23.42 4.11
CA PHE A 151 15.50 -22.63 3.58
C PHE A 151 15.62 -21.17 3.98
N PHE A 152 14.97 -20.29 3.23
CA PHE A 152 14.96 -18.87 3.49
C PHE A 152 13.54 -18.34 3.36
N LEU A 153 13.11 -17.50 4.31
CA LEU A 153 11.86 -16.74 4.17
C LEU A 153 12.02 -15.79 2.99
N LYS A 154 11.06 -15.81 2.06
CA LYS A 154 11.21 -15.02 0.82
C LYS A 154 11.24 -13.51 1.12
N PRO A 155 12.30 -12.78 0.73
CA PRO A 155 12.33 -11.32 0.87
C PRO A 155 11.65 -10.58 -0.30
N MET A 156 11.43 -11.30 -1.41
CA MET A 156 10.81 -10.85 -2.67
C MET A 156 10.14 -12.05 -3.38
N ASN A 157 9.14 -11.79 -4.23
CA ASN A 157 8.47 -12.85 -4.99
C ASN A 157 9.16 -13.19 -6.32
N CYS A 158 9.94 -12.26 -6.89
CA CYS A 158 10.58 -12.39 -8.21
C CYS A 158 11.29 -13.73 -8.48
N PRO A 159 12.04 -14.36 -7.54
CA PRO A 159 12.72 -15.62 -7.85
C PRO A 159 11.73 -16.76 -8.10
N HIS A 160 10.60 -16.78 -7.41
CA HIS A 160 9.59 -17.83 -7.59
C HIS A 160 8.82 -17.64 -8.89
N HIS A 161 8.58 -16.39 -9.31
CA HIS A 161 7.90 -16.11 -10.58
C HIS A 161 8.79 -16.48 -11.77
N CYS A 162 10.12 -16.36 -11.63
CA CYS A 162 11.08 -16.87 -12.61
C CYS A 162 10.97 -18.39 -12.78
N GLU A 163 10.86 -19.15 -11.68
CA GLU A 163 10.66 -20.60 -11.73
C GLU A 163 9.32 -20.98 -12.37
N ILE A 164 8.24 -20.21 -12.12
CA ILE A 164 6.94 -20.42 -12.79
C ILE A 164 7.08 -20.18 -14.30
N PHE A 165 7.71 -19.09 -14.72
CA PHE A 165 7.95 -18.81 -16.13
C PHE A 165 8.75 -19.95 -16.77
N LYS A 166 9.84 -20.40 -16.13
CA LYS A 166 10.73 -21.47 -16.61
C LYS A 166 10.06 -22.84 -16.71
N ALA A 167 8.98 -23.08 -15.96
CA ALA A 167 8.29 -24.37 -15.93
C ALA A 167 7.63 -24.76 -17.27
N THR A 168 7.43 -23.80 -18.18
CA THR A 168 6.81 -24.04 -19.49
C THR A 168 7.63 -23.37 -20.61
N PRO A 169 7.80 -24.02 -21.78
CA PRO A 169 8.41 -23.36 -22.93
C PRO A 169 7.50 -22.25 -23.48
N HIS A 170 8.10 -21.10 -23.84
CA HIS A 170 7.39 -19.95 -24.41
C HIS A 170 7.85 -19.63 -25.84
N SER A 171 6.92 -19.23 -26.70
CA SER A 171 7.18 -18.60 -27.99
C SER A 171 7.10 -17.08 -27.87
N TYR A 172 7.74 -16.34 -28.77
CA TYR A 172 7.59 -14.87 -28.86
C TYR A 172 6.12 -14.44 -29.01
N ARG A 173 5.24 -15.34 -29.48
CA ARG A 173 3.79 -15.11 -29.61
C ARG A 173 3.03 -15.19 -28.30
N ASP A 174 3.59 -15.88 -27.31
CA ASP A 174 2.99 -16.03 -25.99
C ASP A 174 3.33 -14.82 -25.09
N LEU A 175 4.35 -14.04 -25.48
CA LEU A 175 4.74 -12.83 -24.77
C LEU A 175 3.86 -11.63 -25.18
N PRO A 176 3.46 -10.79 -24.21
CA PRO A 176 3.93 -10.74 -22.83
C PRO A 176 3.19 -11.72 -21.88
N VAL A 177 3.96 -12.40 -21.02
CA VAL A 177 3.43 -13.22 -19.91
C VAL A 177 3.44 -12.37 -18.65
N ARG A 178 2.28 -12.22 -18.00
CA ARG A 178 2.12 -11.34 -16.84
C ARG A 178 1.73 -12.16 -15.61
N LEU A 179 2.67 -12.44 -14.71
CA LEU A 179 2.38 -13.19 -13.48
C LEU A 179 2.12 -12.22 -12.33
N ALA A 180 0.98 -12.33 -11.65
CA ALA A 180 0.62 -11.48 -10.50
C ALA A 180 0.39 -12.31 -9.24
N GLU A 181 0.80 -11.79 -8.10
CA GLU A 181 0.60 -12.43 -6.80
C GLU A 181 0.46 -11.36 -5.72
N PHE A 182 -0.54 -11.50 -4.85
CA PHE A 182 -0.53 -10.81 -3.55
C PHE A 182 0.42 -11.55 -2.60
N GLY A 183 1.71 -11.45 -2.90
CA GLY A 183 2.77 -12.29 -2.34
C GLY A 183 3.27 -11.77 -1.02
N THR A 184 3.21 -12.61 0.01
CA THR A 184 3.68 -12.26 1.36
C THR A 184 5.17 -12.52 1.50
N VAL A 185 5.93 -11.47 1.80
CA VAL A 185 7.38 -11.50 1.93
C VAL A 185 7.81 -11.05 3.33
N TYR A 186 9.07 -11.32 3.66
CA TYR A 186 9.62 -11.06 4.99
C TYR A 186 10.98 -10.37 4.90
N ARG A 187 11.17 -9.30 5.68
CA ARG A 187 12.44 -8.58 5.80
C ARG A 187 12.79 -8.37 7.26
N TYR A 188 14.08 -8.45 7.59
CA TYR A 188 14.54 -8.26 8.95
C TYR A 188 14.82 -6.78 9.22
N GLU A 189 13.75 -6.01 9.36
CA GLU A 189 13.83 -4.60 9.77
C GLU A 189 14.28 -4.51 11.24
N GLN A 190 15.16 -3.55 11.55
CA GLN A 190 15.66 -3.36 12.91
C GLN A 190 14.51 -2.94 13.85
N SER A 191 14.58 -3.34 15.13
CA SER A 191 13.49 -3.14 16.09
C SER A 191 13.07 -1.66 16.21
N GLY A 192 14.04 -0.76 16.19
CA GLY A 192 13.84 0.69 16.28
C GLY A 192 13.29 1.35 15.01
N GLU A 193 13.27 0.63 13.88
CA GLU A 193 12.75 1.14 12.60
C GLU A 193 11.27 0.78 12.39
N LEU A 194 10.75 -0.21 13.13
CA LEU A 194 9.37 -0.67 13.01
C LEU A 194 8.39 0.45 13.38
N HIS A 195 7.37 0.65 12.54
CA HIS A 195 6.41 1.73 12.72
C HIS A 195 5.02 1.37 12.22
N GLY A 196 4.15 0.93 13.13
CA GLY A 196 2.76 0.59 12.81
C GLY A 196 2.69 -0.34 11.61
N LEU A 197 1.87 -0.01 10.61
CA LEU A 197 1.83 -0.73 9.33
C LEU A 197 2.78 -0.15 8.27
N THR A 198 3.35 1.03 8.48
CA THR A 198 4.23 1.68 7.48
C THR A 198 5.58 1.00 7.32
N ARG A 199 6.09 0.33 8.37
CA ARG A 199 7.34 -0.43 8.35
C ARG A 199 7.22 -1.64 9.26
N VAL A 200 7.19 -2.82 8.64
CA VAL A 200 6.86 -4.13 9.25
C VAL A 200 7.82 -5.20 8.73
N ARG A 201 7.91 -6.33 9.42
CA ARG A 201 8.78 -7.46 9.04
C ARG A 201 8.11 -8.47 8.13
N GLY A 202 6.79 -8.62 8.24
CA GLY A 202 5.98 -9.43 7.35
C GLY A 202 4.95 -8.55 6.68
N PHE A 203 4.93 -8.58 5.35
CA PHE A 203 4.02 -7.76 4.55
C PHE A 203 3.68 -8.43 3.23
N THR A 204 2.57 -8.01 2.65
CA THR A 204 2.08 -8.56 1.39
C THR A 204 2.14 -7.50 0.32
N GLN A 205 2.82 -7.81 -0.78
CA GLN A 205 2.91 -6.90 -1.93
C GLN A 205 1.91 -7.31 -3.00
N ASP A 206 1.35 -6.34 -3.70
CA ASP A 206 0.55 -6.56 -4.92
C ASP A 206 1.44 -6.78 -6.14
N ASP A 207 2.40 -7.67 -5.96
CA ASP A 207 3.56 -7.86 -6.83
C ASP A 207 3.17 -8.51 -8.15
N ALA A 208 3.85 -8.11 -9.22
CA ALA A 208 3.75 -8.80 -10.49
C ALA A 208 5.02 -8.67 -11.30
N HIS A 209 5.26 -9.70 -12.12
CA HIS A 209 6.40 -9.83 -12.99
C HIS A 209 5.91 -10.07 -14.42
N ILE A 210 6.20 -9.12 -15.30
CA ILE A 210 5.85 -9.17 -16.72
C ILE A 210 7.10 -9.60 -17.49
N PHE A 211 7.02 -10.73 -18.16
CA PHE A 211 8.06 -11.22 -19.07
C PHE A 211 7.66 -10.83 -20.49
N CYS A 212 8.48 -10.02 -21.14
CA CYS A 212 8.18 -9.46 -22.46
C CYS A 212 9.43 -9.42 -23.34
N THR A 213 9.25 -9.21 -24.65
CA THR A 213 10.40 -8.97 -25.54
C THR A 213 10.96 -7.56 -25.33
N ARG A 214 12.17 -7.30 -25.79
CA ARG A 214 12.82 -5.97 -25.68
C ARG A 214 11.98 -4.87 -26.33
N GLU A 215 11.30 -5.18 -27.43
CA GLU A 215 10.46 -4.25 -28.18
C GLU A 215 9.15 -3.94 -27.45
N GLN A 216 8.65 -4.87 -26.63
CA GLN A 216 7.43 -4.74 -25.86
C GLN A 216 7.60 -3.91 -24.57
N VAL A 217 8.83 -3.76 -24.06
CA VAL A 217 9.12 -3.13 -22.75
C VAL A 217 8.42 -1.78 -22.60
N LYS A 218 8.52 -0.90 -23.59
CA LYS A 218 7.95 0.46 -23.49
C LYS A 218 6.42 0.44 -23.39
N GLU A 219 5.76 -0.39 -24.18
CA GLU A 219 4.30 -0.47 -24.18
C GLU A 219 3.79 -1.12 -22.90
N GLU A 220 4.42 -2.21 -22.43
CA GLU A 220 4.09 -2.81 -21.14
C GLU A 220 4.30 -1.84 -19.97
N PHE A 221 5.39 -1.07 -19.99
CA PHE A 221 5.65 -0.07 -18.96
C PHE A 221 4.56 1.00 -18.91
N LYS A 222 4.07 1.44 -20.08
CA LYS A 222 2.95 2.39 -20.22
C LYS A 222 1.64 1.83 -19.68
N LEU A 223 1.34 0.55 -19.95
CA LEU A 223 0.17 -0.12 -19.39
C LEU A 223 0.24 -0.22 -17.86
N VAL A 224 1.43 -0.46 -17.30
CA VAL A 224 1.61 -0.46 -15.84
C VAL A 224 1.41 0.94 -15.26
N ILE A 225 1.85 2.00 -15.93
CA ILE A 225 1.55 3.39 -15.52
C ILE A 225 0.03 3.59 -15.47
N ASP A 226 -0.72 3.14 -16.48
CA ASP A 226 -2.19 3.26 -16.49
C ASP A 226 -2.84 2.54 -15.30
N LEU A 227 -2.32 1.36 -14.92
CA LEU A 227 -2.77 0.62 -13.75
C LEU A 227 -2.49 1.37 -12.43
N VAL A 228 -1.34 2.04 -12.32
CA VAL A 228 -1.04 2.89 -11.16
C VAL A 228 -1.97 4.09 -11.11
N MET A 229 -2.18 4.77 -12.25
CA MET A 229 -3.08 5.92 -12.37
C MET A 229 -4.51 5.56 -11.96
N LEU A 230 -5.00 4.40 -12.42
CA LEU A 230 -6.30 3.84 -12.02
C LEU A 230 -6.42 3.72 -10.49
N VAL A 231 -5.39 3.23 -9.82
CA VAL A 231 -5.34 3.10 -8.35
C VAL A 231 -5.38 4.47 -7.67
N LEU A 232 -4.58 5.43 -8.15
CA LEU A 232 -4.51 6.77 -7.58
C LEU A 232 -5.85 7.51 -7.68
N GLU A 233 -6.50 7.44 -8.85
CA GLU A 233 -7.80 8.05 -9.10
C GLU A 233 -8.92 7.39 -8.27
N ALA A 234 -8.94 6.06 -8.20
CA ALA A 234 -9.96 5.30 -7.46
C ALA A 234 -9.99 5.60 -5.94
N LEU A 235 -8.86 6.08 -5.42
CA LEU A 235 -8.66 6.37 -4.00
C LEU A 235 -8.48 7.86 -3.72
N ASP A 236 -8.74 8.70 -4.72
CA ASP A 236 -8.75 10.16 -4.60
C ASP A 236 -7.38 10.74 -4.17
N PHE A 237 -6.30 10.18 -4.71
CA PHE A 237 -4.94 10.72 -4.58
C PHE A 237 -4.65 11.72 -5.71
N GLN A 238 -5.03 12.98 -5.50
CA GLN A 238 -4.91 14.05 -6.50
C GLN A 238 -3.49 14.64 -6.61
N GLU A 239 -2.71 14.64 -5.52
CA GLU A 239 -1.36 15.21 -5.49
C GLU A 239 -0.29 14.11 -5.49
N TYR A 240 0.26 13.80 -6.66
CA TYR A 240 1.38 12.89 -6.83
C TYR A 240 2.45 13.48 -7.76
N THR A 241 3.68 13.02 -7.60
CA THR A 241 4.80 13.31 -8.52
C THR A 241 5.52 12.01 -8.84
N ALA A 242 6.00 11.83 -10.05
CA ALA A 242 6.79 10.65 -10.40
C ALA A 242 8.29 10.91 -10.21
N GLN A 243 9.02 9.96 -9.65
CA GLN A 243 10.47 10.00 -9.51
C GLN A 243 11.09 8.93 -10.39
N ILE A 244 11.95 9.36 -11.32
CA ILE A 244 12.77 8.48 -12.14
C ILE A 244 14.08 8.28 -11.39
N SER A 245 14.27 7.09 -10.82
CA SER A 245 15.48 6.76 -10.08
C SER A 245 16.46 6.01 -11.00
N LEU A 246 17.62 6.65 -11.23
CA LEU A 246 18.66 6.18 -12.13
C LEU A 246 19.90 5.71 -11.36
N ARG A 247 20.82 5.03 -12.04
CA ARG A 247 22.06 4.59 -11.41
C ARG A 247 22.94 5.78 -11.03
N ASP A 248 23.82 5.54 -10.06
CA ASP A 248 24.86 6.48 -9.67
C ASP A 248 25.81 6.72 -10.86
N LYS A 249 26.25 7.97 -11.02
CA LYS A 249 27.14 8.36 -12.12
C LYS A 249 28.58 7.94 -11.89
N GLU A 250 28.99 7.84 -10.63
CA GLU A 250 30.38 7.64 -10.21
C GLU A 250 30.59 6.22 -9.63
N ASP A 251 29.74 5.79 -8.69
CA ASP A 251 29.86 4.47 -8.06
C ASP A 251 28.88 3.44 -8.63
N ARG A 252 29.37 2.63 -9.57
CA ARG A 252 28.58 1.57 -10.19
C ARG A 252 28.65 0.22 -9.47
N SER A 253 29.45 0.08 -8.40
CA SER A 253 29.74 -1.21 -7.76
C SER A 253 28.51 -1.91 -7.17
N LYS A 254 27.46 -1.13 -6.85
CA LYS A 254 26.22 -1.66 -6.28
C LYS A 254 25.24 -2.23 -7.31
N TYR A 255 25.42 -1.92 -8.60
CA TYR A 255 24.53 -2.31 -9.69
C TYR A 255 25.04 -3.53 -10.44
N ILE A 256 24.13 -4.38 -10.90
CA ILE A 256 24.45 -5.57 -11.71
C ILE A 256 24.02 -5.35 -13.17
N GLY A 257 24.69 -6.04 -14.10
CA GLY A 257 24.38 -6.00 -15.53
C GLY A 257 25.34 -5.20 -16.39
N SER A 258 25.14 -5.28 -17.71
CA SER A 258 25.94 -4.54 -18.69
C SER A 258 25.52 -3.07 -18.76
N ASP A 259 26.46 -2.19 -19.13
CA ASP A 259 26.17 -0.76 -19.32
C ASP A 259 25.11 -0.52 -20.42
N GLU A 260 25.11 -1.36 -21.46
CA GLU A 260 24.13 -1.31 -22.56
C GLU A 260 22.71 -1.55 -22.06
N ASN A 261 22.49 -2.60 -21.24
CA ASN A 261 21.18 -2.90 -20.68
C ASN A 261 20.66 -1.76 -19.80
N TRP A 262 21.55 -1.13 -19.02
CA TRP A 262 21.20 0.04 -18.22
C TRP A 262 20.81 1.23 -19.09
N GLU A 263 21.60 1.59 -20.10
CA GLU A 263 21.27 2.71 -20.99
C GLU A 263 19.92 2.51 -21.70
N MET A 264 19.61 1.27 -22.11
CA MET A 264 18.31 0.93 -22.69
C MET A 264 17.17 1.08 -21.67
N ALA A 265 17.34 0.54 -20.46
CA ALA A 265 16.33 0.61 -19.40
C ALA A 265 16.05 2.05 -18.97
N GLU A 266 17.10 2.86 -18.77
CA GLU A 266 16.99 4.25 -18.34
C GLU A 266 16.28 5.09 -19.40
N ARG A 267 16.62 4.88 -20.67
CA ARG A 267 15.94 5.55 -21.80
C ARG A 267 14.47 5.18 -21.89
N ALA A 268 14.15 3.88 -21.78
CA ALA A 268 12.77 3.41 -21.87
C ALA A 268 11.86 4.03 -20.80
N ILE A 269 12.33 4.13 -19.56
CA ILE A 269 11.57 4.75 -18.47
C ILE A 269 11.36 6.25 -18.70
N ILE A 270 12.40 6.97 -19.13
CA ILE A 270 12.31 8.41 -19.40
C ILE A 270 11.32 8.68 -20.54
N GLU A 271 11.44 7.96 -21.65
CA GLU A 271 10.54 8.11 -22.81
C GLU A 271 9.09 7.75 -22.45
N ALA A 272 8.87 6.64 -21.74
CA ALA A 272 7.53 6.21 -21.34
C ALA A 272 6.86 7.23 -20.41
N ALA A 273 7.59 7.78 -19.43
CA ALA A 273 7.07 8.79 -18.53
C ALA A 273 6.75 10.11 -19.25
N GLN A 274 7.57 10.50 -20.23
CA GLN A 274 7.32 11.68 -21.08
C GLN A 274 6.09 11.49 -22.00
N GLU A 275 5.97 10.34 -22.66
CA GLU A 275 4.81 10.02 -23.52
C GLU A 275 3.50 10.01 -22.74
N LYS A 276 3.53 9.60 -21.46
CA LYS A 276 2.37 9.64 -20.54
C LYS A 276 2.11 11.01 -19.93
N GLY A 277 2.96 12.01 -20.19
CA GLY A 277 2.80 13.37 -19.67
C GLY A 277 2.97 13.48 -18.16
N LEU A 278 3.76 12.59 -17.53
CA LEU A 278 3.98 12.61 -16.09
C LEU A 278 4.91 13.75 -15.68
N GLU A 279 4.56 14.46 -14.60
CA GLU A 279 5.48 15.37 -13.93
C GLU A 279 6.55 14.55 -13.18
N THR A 280 7.79 14.61 -13.68
CA THR A 280 8.89 13.75 -13.21
C THR A 280 10.04 14.53 -12.61
N THR A 281 10.68 13.94 -11.58
CA THR A 281 11.98 14.35 -11.04
C THR A 281 12.99 13.23 -11.23
N VAL A 282 14.21 13.53 -11.66
CA VAL A 282 15.26 12.53 -11.85
C VAL A 282 16.19 12.52 -10.65
N GLU A 283 16.38 11.36 -10.03
CA GLU A 283 17.28 11.16 -8.88
C GLU A 283 18.33 10.10 -9.23
N HIS A 284 19.61 10.45 -9.10
CA HIS A 284 20.72 9.53 -9.36
C HIS A 284 21.15 8.82 -8.08
N GLY A 285 21.51 7.54 -8.20
CA GLY A 285 21.94 6.73 -7.07
C GLY A 285 20.81 5.97 -6.37
N GLU A 286 19.56 6.29 -6.70
CA GLU A 286 18.37 5.74 -6.05
C GLU A 286 17.78 4.51 -6.77
N ALA A 287 18.29 4.13 -7.95
CA ALA A 287 17.83 2.93 -8.68
C ALA A 287 17.99 1.63 -7.87
N ALA A 288 17.19 0.61 -8.23
CA ALA A 288 17.36 -0.73 -7.70
C ALA A 288 18.69 -1.33 -8.20
N PHE A 289 19.20 -2.37 -7.52
CA PHE A 289 20.49 -2.95 -7.92
C PHE A 289 20.46 -3.62 -9.30
N TYR A 290 19.28 -4.03 -9.77
CA TYR A 290 19.09 -4.72 -11.06
C TYR A 290 18.49 -3.86 -12.18
N GLY A 291 18.12 -2.61 -11.91
CA GLY A 291 17.55 -1.73 -12.94
C GLY A 291 17.02 -0.39 -12.43
N PRO A 292 16.71 0.55 -13.35
CA PRO A 292 16.10 1.82 -13.00
C PRO A 292 14.62 1.62 -12.64
N LYS A 293 14.06 2.58 -11.91
CA LYS A 293 12.68 2.52 -11.43
C LYS A 293 11.94 3.85 -11.57
N LEU A 294 10.63 3.75 -11.80
CA LEU A 294 9.68 4.85 -11.69
C LEU A 294 8.88 4.66 -10.41
N ASP A 295 9.02 5.61 -9.49
CA ASP A 295 8.36 5.61 -8.18
C ASP A 295 7.32 6.73 -8.13
N PHE A 296 6.10 6.43 -7.65
CA PHE A 296 5.08 7.47 -7.48
C PHE A 296 5.12 8.01 -6.04
N MET A 297 5.40 9.30 -5.91
CA MET A 297 5.49 9.97 -4.62
C MET A 297 4.18 10.69 -4.36
N ILE A 298 3.37 10.13 -3.47
CA ILE A 298 2.11 10.72 -3.05
C ILE A 298 2.35 11.65 -1.87
N LYS A 299 1.73 12.83 -1.93
CA LYS A 299 1.68 13.73 -0.79
C LYS A 299 0.40 13.46 0.00
N ASP A 300 0.55 13.07 1.28
CA ASP A 300 -0.61 12.90 2.14
C ASP A 300 -1.25 14.25 2.51
N ALA A 301 -2.45 14.20 3.10
CA ALA A 301 -3.24 15.37 3.49
C ALA A 301 -2.56 16.34 4.49
N ILE A 302 -1.35 16.03 4.97
CA ILE A 302 -0.56 16.88 5.87
C ILE A 302 0.84 17.22 5.31
N GLY A 303 1.10 16.85 4.05
CA GLY A 303 2.29 17.26 3.31
C GLY A 303 3.49 16.32 3.40
N ARG A 304 3.36 15.12 3.98
CA ARG A 304 4.43 14.11 3.93
C ARG A 304 4.39 13.39 2.60
N LYS A 305 5.56 13.07 2.06
CA LYS A 305 5.69 12.29 0.83
C LYS A 305 5.84 10.81 1.16
N TRP A 306 5.01 9.99 0.52
CA TRP A 306 5.04 8.54 0.60
C TRP A 306 5.28 7.98 -0.80
N GLN A 307 6.29 7.12 -0.92
CA GLN A 307 6.45 6.31 -2.12
C GLN A 307 5.36 5.23 -2.13
N LEU A 308 4.48 5.28 -3.12
CA LEU A 308 3.45 4.30 -3.43
C LEU A 308 3.58 3.98 -4.92
N GLY A 309 3.39 2.74 -5.35
CA GLY A 309 3.63 2.41 -6.76
C GLY A 309 5.11 2.41 -7.15
N THR A 310 5.61 1.27 -7.63
CA THR A 310 6.95 1.20 -8.23
C THR A 310 6.89 0.35 -9.48
N ILE A 311 7.60 0.77 -10.52
CA ILE A 311 7.77 0.04 -11.78
C ILE A 311 9.26 -0.02 -12.08
N GLN A 312 9.80 -1.21 -12.30
CA GLN A 312 11.24 -1.43 -12.45
C GLN A 312 11.50 -2.34 -13.64
N VAL A 313 12.50 -2.02 -14.46
CA VAL A 313 12.87 -2.83 -15.62
C VAL A 313 14.14 -3.61 -15.31
N ASP A 314 14.06 -4.94 -15.39
CA ASP A 314 15.13 -5.87 -15.02
C ASP A 314 15.54 -6.75 -16.22
N TYR A 315 16.78 -6.55 -16.66
CA TYR A 315 17.44 -7.35 -17.69
C TYR A 315 18.35 -8.43 -17.09
N ASN A 316 18.57 -8.42 -15.78
CA ASN A 316 19.56 -9.22 -15.08
C ASN A 316 19.00 -10.53 -14.56
N LEU A 317 17.84 -10.49 -13.90
CA LEU A 317 17.29 -11.70 -13.31
C LEU A 317 16.90 -12.76 -14.36
N PRO A 318 16.37 -12.40 -15.55
CA PRO A 318 16.18 -13.36 -16.64
C PRO A 318 17.48 -14.07 -17.06
N GLU A 319 18.62 -13.37 -17.08
CA GLU A 319 19.93 -13.99 -17.37
C GLU A 319 20.36 -14.95 -16.27
N ARG A 320 20.23 -14.55 -14.99
CA ARG A 320 20.64 -15.37 -13.84
C ARG A 320 19.85 -16.66 -13.70
N PHE A 321 18.59 -16.66 -14.16
CA PHE A 321 17.73 -17.85 -14.18
C PHE A 321 17.76 -18.60 -15.51
N GLU A 322 18.52 -18.11 -16.49
CA GLU A 322 18.56 -18.67 -17.85
C GLU A 322 17.14 -18.82 -18.44
N LEU A 323 16.32 -17.77 -18.30
CA LEU A 323 14.96 -17.75 -18.84
C LEU A 323 15.02 -17.60 -20.36
N GLU A 324 14.18 -18.32 -21.10
CA GLU A 324 14.21 -18.30 -22.57
C GLU A 324 12.81 -18.29 -23.17
N TYR A 325 12.72 -17.70 -24.35
CA TYR A 325 11.61 -17.90 -25.28
C TYR A 325 12.13 -18.13 -26.69
N LYS A 326 11.34 -18.82 -27.52
CA LYS A 326 11.67 -19.06 -28.92
C LYS A 326 11.26 -17.87 -29.78
N GLY A 327 12.24 -17.25 -30.45
CA GLY A 327 12.07 -16.09 -31.33
C GLY A 327 11.38 -16.42 -32.66
N SER A 328 11.01 -15.37 -33.40
CA SER A 328 10.47 -15.50 -34.77
C SER A 328 11.51 -15.98 -35.78
N ASP A 329 12.79 -15.83 -35.44
CA ASP A 329 13.97 -16.33 -36.13
C ASP A 329 14.30 -17.80 -35.79
N ASN A 330 13.48 -18.47 -34.97
CA ASN A 330 13.70 -19.80 -34.40
C ASN A 330 14.88 -19.94 -33.43
N GLU A 331 15.54 -18.84 -33.04
CA GLU A 331 16.60 -18.85 -32.03
C GLU A 331 16.01 -18.69 -30.62
N MET A 332 16.80 -19.02 -29.60
CA MET A 332 16.42 -18.82 -28.20
C MET A 332 16.87 -17.43 -27.74
N HIS A 333 15.93 -16.67 -27.18
CA HIS A 333 16.14 -15.30 -26.72
C HIS A 333 15.83 -15.15 -25.23
N ARG A 334 16.45 -14.17 -24.58
CA ARG A 334 16.21 -13.81 -23.18
C ARG A 334 15.05 -12.82 -23.09
N PRO A 335 14.00 -13.06 -22.28
CA PRO A 335 12.96 -12.08 -22.04
C PRO A 335 13.49 -10.94 -21.15
N VAL A 336 12.83 -9.80 -21.19
CA VAL A 336 12.99 -8.70 -20.22
C VAL A 336 11.89 -8.83 -19.18
N MET A 337 12.22 -8.59 -17.91
CA MET A 337 11.24 -8.63 -16.83
C MET A 337 10.92 -7.22 -16.33
N ILE A 338 9.63 -6.91 -16.17
CA ILE A 338 9.16 -5.68 -15.51
C ILE A 338 8.57 -6.07 -14.15
N HIS A 339 9.12 -5.52 -13.09
CA HIS A 339 8.57 -5.61 -11.73
C HIS A 339 7.60 -4.47 -11.52
N ARG A 340 6.45 -4.76 -10.92
CA ARG A 340 5.51 -3.70 -10.54
C ARG A 340 4.70 -4.01 -9.29
N ALA A 341 4.43 -2.97 -8.52
CA ALA A 341 3.56 -3.03 -7.35
C ALA A 341 2.80 -1.69 -7.18
N PRO A 342 1.60 -1.53 -7.79
CA PRO A 342 0.78 -0.31 -7.71
C PRO A 342 0.50 0.19 -6.28
N PHE A 343 0.11 -0.70 -5.36
CA PHE A 343 -0.05 -0.36 -3.94
C PHE A 343 1.28 -0.35 -3.20
N GLY A 344 2.22 -1.21 -3.60
CA GLY A 344 3.45 -1.48 -2.87
C GLY A 344 3.22 -2.63 -1.89
N SER A 345 3.21 -2.35 -0.58
CA SER A 345 2.74 -3.33 0.41
C SER A 345 1.36 -2.95 0.94
N MET A 346 0.48 -3.95 1.14
CA MET A 346 -0.86 -3.75 1.66
C MET A 346 -0.85 -3.05 3.02
N GLU A 347 0.10 -3.41 3.88
CA GLU A 347 0.31 -2.80 5.19
C GLU A 347 0.62 -1.30 5.05
N ARG A 348 1.64 -0.94 4.26
CA ARG A 348 2.04 0.46 4.08
C ARG A 348 0.94 1.25 3.37
N PHE A 349 0.30 0.65 2.37
CA PHE A 349 -0.77 1.27 1.61
C PHE A 349 -1.97 1.59 2.50
N VAL A 350 -2.46 0.63 3.28
CA VAL A 350 -3.57 0.85 4.22
C VAL A 350 -3.20 1.88 5.27
N ALA A 351 -1.97 1.90 5.79
CA ALA A 351 -1.52 3.00 6.65
C ALA A 351 -1.72 4.35 5.96
N VAL A 352 -1.05 4.57 4.82
CA VAL A 352 -1.10 5.86 4.10
C VAL A 352 -2.53 6.24 3.75
N LEU A 353 -3.35 5.29 3.30
CA LEU A 353 -4.76 5.51 2.99
C LEU A 353 -5.58 5.90 4.23
N THR A 354 -5.35 5.25 5.37
CA THR A 354 -6.00 5.60 6.64
C THR A 354 -5.68 7.05 7.03
N GLU A 355 -4.42 7.47 6.89
CA GLU A 355 -3.99 8.83 7.24
C GLU A 355 -4.52 9.88 6.26
N HIS A 356 -4.52 9.55 4.96
CA HIS A 356 -5.06 10.37 3.87
C HIS A 356 -6.55 10.66 4.09
N CYS A 357 -7.35 9.61 4.29
CA CYS A 357 -8.79 9.69 4.51
C CYS A 357 -9.16 10.13 5.94
N ALA A 358 -8.20 10.25 6.86
CA ALA A 358 -8.48 10.40 8.30
C ALA A 358 -9.48 9.36 8.84
N GLY A 359 -9.39 8.12 8.32
CA GLY A 359 -10.29 7.01 8.63
C GLY A 359 -11.66 7.05 7.93
N GLU A 360 -11.94 8.03 7.07
CA GLU A 360 -13.19 8.18 6.33
C GLU A 360 -13.04 7.64 4.90
N TYR A 361 -13.02 6.32 4.78
CA TYR A 361 -12.81 5.66 3.49
C TYR A 361 -13.92 5.97 2.48
N PRO A 362 -13.61 5.97 1.17
CA PRO A 362 -14.62 5.97 0.12
C PRO A 362 -15.67 4.88 0.35
N LEU A 363 -16.93 5.16 0.01
CA LEU A 363 -18.06 4.27 0.33
C LEU A 363 -17.87 2.86 -0.21
N TRP A 364 -17.30 2.71 -1.41
CA TRP A 364 -17.04 1.41 -2.03
C TRP A 364 -16.06 0.57 -1.20
N LEU A 365 -15.11 1.22 -0.53
CA LEU A 365 -14.04 0.59 0.22
C LEU A 365 -14.38 0.36 1.69
N ASN A 366 -15.26 1.19 2.27
CA ASN A 366 -15.56 1.17 3.69
C ASN A 366 -16.03 -0.22 4.18
N PRO A 367 -15.39 -0.84 5.20
CA PRO A 367 -15.79 -2.15 5.74
C PRO A 367 -17.20 -2.19 6.35
N GLU A 368 -17.70 -1.06 6.84
CA GLU A 368 -19.03 -0.93 7.44
C GLU A 368 -19.68 0.32 6.82
N GLN A 369 -20.47 0.13 5.77
CA GLN A 369 -21.12 1.24 5.07
C GLN A 369 -22.32 1.77 5.83
N VAL A 370 -23.07 0.85 6.44
CA VAL A 370 -24.36 1.12 7.05
C VAL A 370 -24.43 0.49 8.42
N THR A 371 -24.89 1.25 9.42
CA THR A 371 -25.33 0.69 10.70
C THR A 371 -26.81 0.99 10.92
N ILE A 372 -27.59 -0.05 11.18
CA ILE A 372 -29.03 0.03 11.41
C ILE A 372 -29.26 0.16 12.92
N LEU A 373 -29.91 1.24 13.32
CA LEU A 373 -30.19 1.62 14.69
C LEU A 373 -31.67 1.44 15.00
N THR A 374 -31.99 0.62 15.99
CA THR A 374 -33.36 0.46 16.48
C THR A 374 -33.63 1.37 17.67
N ILE A 375 -34.83 1.99 17.71
CA ILE A 375 -35.26 2.80 18.87
C ILE A 375 -35.67 1.94 20.07
N SER A 376 -36.01 0.68 19.84
CA SER A 376 -36.33 -0.32 20.86
C SER A 376 -36.09 -1.74 20.32
N GLU A 377 -35.95 -2.71 21.23
CA GLU A 377 -35.69 -4.12 20.88
C GLU A 377 -36.82 -4.74 20.02
N LYS A 378 -38.05 -4.18 20.08
CA LYS A 378 -39.21 -4.60 19.28
C LYS A 378 -38.91 -4.57 17.77
N PHE A 379 -38.00 -3.71 17.32
CA PHE A 379 -37.67 -3.52 15.90
C PHE A 379 -36.43 -4.30 15.44
N ASN A 380 -35.78 -5.07 16.32
CA ASN A 380 -34.53 -5.79 15.98
C ASN A 380 -34.73 -6.82 14.87
N GLU A 381 -35.86 -7.55 14.85
CA GLU A 381 -36.15 -8.50 13.76
C GLU A 381 -36.28 -7.81 12.40
N HIS A 382 -36.97 -6.66 12.35
CA HIS A 382 -37.09 -5.86 11.14
C HIS A 382 -35.72 -5.32 10.68
N ALA A 383 -34.90 -4.84 11.62
CA ALA A 383 -33.55 -4.40 11.33
C ALA A 383 -32.64 -5.52 10.79
N ARG A 384 -32.74 -6.74 11.33
CA ARG A 384 -32.01 -7.91 10.83
C ARG A 384 -32.46 -8.30 9.42
N ALA A 385 -33.76 -8.27 9.14
CA ALA A 385 -34.29 -8.53 7.81
C ALA A 385 -33.75 -7.50 6.79
N LEU A 386 -33.77 -6.21 7.13
CA LEU A 386 -33.22 -5.16 6.29
C LEU A 386 -31.70 -5.29 6.10
N SER A 387 -30.95 -5.59 7.17
CA SER A 387 -29.50 -5.84 7.07
C SER A 387 -29.21 -6.97 6.09
N HIS A 388 -29.93 -8.09 6.19
CA HIS A 388 -29.78 -9.22 5.29
C HIS A 388 -30.15 -8.86 3.84
N GLU A 389 -31.23 -8.12 3.64
CA GLU A 389 -31.61 -7.60 2.33
C GLU A 389 -30.51 -6.73 1.72
N LEU A 390 -30.01 -5.73 2.45
CA LEU A 390 -28.94 -4.83 1.98
C LEU A 390 -27.65 -5.59 1.66
N ASN A 391 -27.27 -6.56 2.51
CA ASN A 391 -26.08 -7.39 2.29
C ASN A 391 -26.19 -8.24 0.99
N ASN A 392 -27.39 -8.68 0.61
CA ASN A 392 -27.61 -9.38 -0.67
C ASN A 392 -27.36 -8.49 -1.91
N TYR A 393 -27.33 -7.17 -1.73
CA TYR A 393 -26.97 -6.20 -2.76
C TYR A 393 -25.55 -5.62 -2.58
N ASP A 394 -24.66 -6.33 -1.87
CA ASP A 394 -23.28 -5.87 -1.57
C ASP A 394 -23.23 -4.53 -0.77
N ILE A 395 -24.32 -4.20 -0.07
CA ILE A 395 -24.37 -3.07 0.86
C ILE A 395 -24.11 -3.60 2.27
N ARG A 396 -22.95 -3.25 2.83
CA ARG A 396 -22.50 -3.79 4.11
C ARG A 396 -23.20 -3.12 5.27
N ALA A 397 -24.25 -3.77 5.73
CA ALA A 397 -25.08 -3.31 6.82
C ALA A 397 -24.90 -4.16 8.07
N SER A 398 -24.62 -3.51 9.20
CA SER A 398 -24.65 -4.10 10.54
C SER A 398 -25.87 -3.60 11.33
N VAL A 399 -26.27 -4.31 12.38
CA VAL A 399 -27.37 -3.89 13.28
C VAL A 399 -26.80 -3.60 14.67
N ASP A 400 -27.14 -2.44 15.23
CA ASP A 400 -26.86 -2.12 16.64
C ASP A 400 -28.06 -2.46 17.52
N GLU A 401 -28.07 -3.68 18.04
CA GLU A 401 -29.14 -4.23 18.88
C GLU A 401 -29.02 -3.83 20.37
N ARG A 402 -28.01 -3.03 20.75
CA ARG A 402 -27.78 -2.69 22.17
C ARG A 402 -28.97 -1.94 22.76
N ASN A 403 -29.29 -2.21 24.02
CA ASN A 403 -30.33 -1.48 24.75
C ASN A 403 -29.78 -0.13 25.27
N GLU A 404 -29.58 0.80 24.34
CA GLU A 404 -28.99 2.11 24.56
C GLU A 404 -29.82 3.18 23.86
N LYS A 405 -29.78 4.42 24.39
CA LYS A 405 -30.47 5.54 23.74
C LYS A 405 -29.94 5.75 22.32
N VAL A 406 -30.84 5.91 21.35
CA VAL A 406 -30.45 6.12 19.93
C VAL A 406 -29.48 7.27 19.75
N GLY A 407 -29.62 8.37 20.48
CA GLY A 407 -28.66 9.48 20.44
C GLY A 407 -27.23 9.08 20.85
N LYS A 408 -27.07 8.11 21.77
CA LYS A 408 -25.77 7.55 22.13
C LYS A 408 -25.23 6.67 20.99
N LYS A 409 -26.06 5.80 20.41
CA LYS A 409 -25.69 4.96 19.25
C LYS A 409 -25.21 5.82 18.07
N ILE A 410 -25.99 6.83 17.69
CA ILE A 410 -25.64 7.80 16.64
C ILE A 410 -24.29 8.45 16.92
N ARG A 411 -24.06 8.92 18.17
CA ARG A 411 -22.78 9.55 18.53
C ARG A 411 -21.60 8.59 18.40
N GLU A 412 -21.76 7.34 18.81
CA GLU A 412 -20.71 6.33 18.68
C GLU A 412 -20.44 5.98 17.22
N ASP A 413 -21.46 5.95 16.36
CA ASP A 413 -21.31 5.64 14.93
C ASP A 413 -20.70 6.79 14.13
N GLU A 414 -21.00 8.04 14.49
CA GLU A 414 -20.30 9.23 13.97
C GLU A 414 -18.82 9.21 14.38
N LEU A 415 -18.49 8.76 15.60
CA LEU A 415 -17.10 8.59 16.02
C LEU A 415 -16.40 7.44 15.27
N ARG A 416 -17.12 6.35 14.99
CA ARG A 416 -16.66 5.24 14.14
C ARG A 416 -16.63 5.59 12.65
N LYS A 417 -17.13 6.76 12.25
CA LYS A 417 -17.16 7.26 10.87
C LYS A 417 -17.94 6.32 9.94
N VAL A 418 -19.04 5.75 10.43
CA VAL A 418 -19.94 4.93 9.60
C VAL A 418 -20.63 5.84 8.58
N PRO A 419 -20.51 5.60 7.27
CA PRO A 419 -21.04 6.50 6.24
C PRO A 419 -22.54 6.77 6.36
N TYR A 420 -23.32 5.72 6.63
CA TYR A 420 -24.77 5.79 6.76
C TYR A 420 -25.26 5.14 8.06
N MET A 421 -26.20 5.81 8.72
CA MET A 421 -26.98 5.24 9.82
C MET A 421 -28.44 5.17 9.39
N LEU A 422 -29.07 4.00 9.52
CA LEU A 422 -30.48 3.81 9.23
C LEU A 422 -31.24 3.63 10.53
N ILE A 423 -32.17 4.53 10.84
CA ILE A 423 -32.91 4.51 12.10
C ILE A 423 -34.29 3.90 11.84
N ILE A 424 -34.65 2.89 12.63
CA ILE A 424 -35.94 2.19 12.57
C ILE A 424 -36.71 2.44 13.86
N GLY A 425 -37.81 3.17 13.72
CA GLY A 425 -38.83 3.36 14.73
C GLY A 425 -40.16 2.70 14.38
N GLU A 426 -41.20 3.06 15.13
CA GLU A 426 -42.56 2.57 14.91
C GLU A 426 -43.09 2.97 13.53
N LYS A 427 -42.95 4.24 13.16
CA LYS A 427 -43.40 4.77 11.86
C LYS A 427 -42.64 4.14 10.70
N GLU A 428 -41.34 3.95 10.85
CA GLU A 428 -40.49 3.33 9.83
C GLU A 428 -40.88 1.87 9.61
N ALA A 429 -41.07 1.11 10.70
CA ALA A 429 -41.48 -0.28 10.64
C ALA A 429 -42.90 -0.47 10.07
N GLU A 430 -43.85 0.41 10.41
CA GLU A 430 -45.22 0.36 9.88
C GLU A 430 -45.29 0.68 8.38
N ASN A 431 -44.49 1.65 7.92
CA ASN A 431 -44.53 2.13 6.55
C ASN A 431 -43.51 1.43 5.62
N GLY A 432 -42.69 0.51 6.13
CA GLY A 432 -41.64 -0.15 5.35
C GLY A 432 -40.56 0.83 4.86
N THR A 433 -40.21 1.82 5.69
CA THR A 433 -39.24 2.88 5.36
C THR A 433 -38.12 2.93 6.39
N VAL A 434 -37.10 3.75 6.14
CA VAL A 434 -35.99 4.01 7.06
C VAL A 434 -35.67 5.50 7.13
N SER A 435 -35.39 6.02 8.32
CA SER A 435 -34.81 7.35 8.47
C SER A 435 -33.31 7.25 8.20
N VAL A 436 -32.83 7.99 7.20
CA VAL A 436 -31.46 7.93 6.73
C VAL A 436 -30.68 9.10 7.31
N ARG A 437 -29.54 8.79 7.93
CA ARG A 437 -28.58 9.80 8.38
C ARG A 437 -27.23 9.53 7.72
N LYS A 438 -26.58 10.58 7.21
CA LYS A 438 -25.25 10.50 6.59
C LYS A 438 -24.20 11.15 7.50
N HIS A 439 -23.06 10.50 7.67
CA HIS A 439 -21.92 11.00 8.45
C HIS A 439 -21.60 12.45 8.10
N LYS A 440 -21.40 13.32 9.10
CA LYS A 440 -21.20 14.79 8.99
C LYS A 440 -22.36 15.61 8.41
N GLU A 441 -23.18 15.06 7.52
CA GLU A 441 -24.27 15.79 6.87
C GLU A 441 -25.57 15.77 7.68
N GLY A 442 -25.73 14.77 8.55
CA GLY A 442 -26.91 14.63 9.40
C GLY A 442 -28.09 13.96 8.70
N ASP A 443 -29.29 14.35 9.10
CA ASP A 443 -30.55 13.73 8.66
C ASP A 443 -30.81 14.00 7.17
N LYS A 444 -31.12 12.94 6.41
CA LYS A 444 -31.46 12.96 4.99
C LYS A 444 -32.94 12.68 4.74
N GLY A 445 -33.74 12.57 5.80
CA GLY A 445 -35.15 12.23 5.74
C GLY A 445 -35.40 10.74 5.64
N THR A 446 -36.63 10.39 5.27
CA THR A 446 -37.10 9.01 5.20
C THR A 446 -37.06 8.50 3.77
N LEU A 447 -36.48 7.32 3.56
CA LEU A 447 -36.43 6.63 2.26
C LEU A 447 -37.03 5.23 2.38
N SER A 448 -37.52 4.68 1.27
CA SER A 448 -37.74 3.24 1.18
C SER A 448 -36.40 2.49 1.16
N ALA A 449 -36.41 1.19 1.47
CA ALA A 449 -35.20 0.36 1.36
C ALA A 449 -34.65 0.35 -0.08
N GLU A 450 -35.54 0.36 -1.08
CA GLU A 450 -35.20 0.39 -2.50
C GLU A 450 -34.55 1.72 -2.93
N ASP A 451 -35.09 2.85 -2.48
CA ASP A 451 -34.52 4.16 -2.77
C ASP A 451 -33.15 4.33 -2.12
N PHE A 452 -33.00 3.86 -0.88
CA PHE A 452 -31.72 3.87 -0.18
C PHE A 452 -30.67 3.00 -0.90
N ARG A 453 -31.04 1.78 -1.33
CA ARG A 453 -30.17 0.91 -2.13
C ARG A 453 -29.71 1.61 -3.40
N SER A 454 -30.64 2.24 -4.12
CA SER A 454 -30.35 2.96 -5.36
C SER A 454 -29.40 4.13 -5.13
N LEU A 455 -29.55 4.85 -4.02
CA LEU A 455 -28.66 5.92 -3.60
C LEU A 455 -27.23 5.41 -3.33
N VAL A 456 -27.08 4.33 -2.57
CA VAL A 456 -25.77 3.74 -2.25
C VAL A 456 -25.07 3.23 -3.52
N HIS A 457 -25.80 2.51 -4.38
CA HIS A 457 -25.24 2.04 -5.65
C HIS A 457 -24.84 3.18 -6.56
N LYS A 458 -25.64 4.25 -6.66
CA LYS A 458 -25.28 5.41 -7.46
C LYS A 458 -24.00 6.07 -6.95
N GLU A 459 -23.82 6.19 -5.63
CA GLU A 459 -22.60 6.77 -5.05
C GLU A 459 -21.38 5.87 -5.28
N VAL A 460 -21.49 4.56 -5.01
CA VAL A 460 -20.42 3.59 -5.28
C VAL A 460 -20.06 3.57 -6.76
N LYS A 461 -21.06 3.52 -7.64
CA LYS A 461 -20.90 3.50 -9.10
C LYS A 461 -20.32 4.81 -9.60
N SER A 462 -20.76 5.97 -9.12
CA SER A 462 -20.19 7.26 -9.54
C SER A 462 -18.71 7.40 -9.22
N LYS A 463 -18.25 6.70 -8.18
CA LYS A 463 -16.82 6.53 -7.93
C LYS A 463 -16.27 5.52 -8.94
N LEU A 464 -16.78 4.29 -9.01
CA LEU A 464 -16.16 3.21 -9.81
C LEU A 464 -16.28 3.29 -11.34
N ASP A 465 -17.30 3.93 -11.91
CA ASP A 465 -17.59 3.93 -13.36
C ASP A 465 -16.79 4.96 -14.15
N SER A 466 -16.16 5.94 -13.48
CA SER A 466 -15.11 6.72 -14.14
C SER A 466 -13.86 5.88 -14.44
N PHE A 467 -13.81 4.61 -13.98
CA PHE A 467 -12.59 3.82 -13.94
C PHE A 467 -12.57 2.55 -14.81
N LEU A 468 -13.72 2.10 -15.33
CA LEU A 468 -13.84 0.83 -16.08
C LEU A 468 -14.33 0.99 -17.53
N ASN A 469 -14.66 2.22 -17.96
CA ASN A 469 -15.12 2.52 -19.33
C ASN A 469 -14.04 3.18 -20.17
#